data_AF-A0A0D0AII1-F1
#
_entry.id   AF-A0A0D0AII1-F1
#
_cell.length_a   1.000
_cell.length_b   1.000
_cell.length_c   1.000
_cell.angle_alpha   90.00
_cell.angle_beta   90.00
_cell.angle_gamma   90.00
#
_symmetry.space_group_name_H-M   'P 1'
#
loop_
_entity.id
_entity.type
_entity.pdbx_description
1 polymer ?
#
loop_
_entity_poly.entity_id
_entity_poly.type
_entity_poly.pdbx_seq_one_letter_code
_entity_poly.pdbx_strand_id
1 'polypeptide(L)'
;MSSSTSETPVITPHQTMRGHTHWVTDVVHLPGGRHIMTCSLDGSLRLWDLERGAQIGDDWRDGYHDDGVWSMALSPNGKTVASGSGSMNGTVRLWNVKKRKVIARCTGHTDVVYALCWNGYGDRVASISWDGTARVHLTHQNLQRVETKTAL
;
A
#
# COMPACT_ATOMS: atom_id res chain seq x y z
N MET A 1 -52.02 -14.26 7.18
CA MET A 1 -51.05 -13.32 6.56
C MET A 1 -49.87 -13.21 7.51
N SER A 2 -48.82 -14.00 7.31
CA SER A 2 -47.59 -13.89 8.11
C SER A 2 -46.62 -12.98 7.39
N SER A 3 -46.41 -11.76 7.92
CA SER A 3 -45.39 -10.85 7.44
C SER A 3 -44.01 -11.37 7.86
N SER A 4 -43.25 -11.94 6.93
CA SER A 4 -41.84 -12.21 7.12
C SER A 4 -41.05 -10.92 6.89
N THR A 5 -40.79 -10.17 7.95
CA THR A 5 -39.78 -9.10 7.90
C THR A 5 -38.41 -9.76 7.88
N SER A 6 -37.74 -9.72 6.73
CA SER A 6 -36.34 -10.09 6.59
C SER A 6 -35.48 -9.06 7.32
N GLU A 7 -34.95 -9.39 8.49
CA GLU A 7 -33.98 -8.55 9.18
C GLU A 7 -32.64 -8.56 8.42
N THR A 8 -32.04 -7.38 8.25
CA THR A 8 -30.71 -7.27 7.63
C THR A 8 -29.66 -7.90 8.54
N PRO A 9 -28.80 -8.79 8.03
CA PRO A 9 -27.79 -9.46 8.84
C PRO A 9 -26.79 -8.44 9.41
N VAL A 10 -26.53 -8.54 10.71
CA VAL A 10 -25.51 -7.75 11.39
C VAL A 10 -24.19 -8.50 11.32
N ILE A 11 -23.16 -7.87 10.73
CA ILE A 11 -21.80 -8.41 10.67
C ILE A 11 -20.96 -7.70 11.74
N THR A 12 -20.33 -8.46 12.63
CA THR A 12 -19.43 -7.95 13.66
C THR A 12 -17.96 -8.24 13.31
N PRO A 13 -17.01 -7.44 13.83
CA PRO A 13 -15.59 -7.72 13.62
C PRO A 13 -15.20 -9.08 14.19
N HIS A 14 -14.63 -9.94 13.36
CA HIS A 14 -14.07 -11.23 13.81
C HIS A 14 -12.76 -11.05 14.58
N GLN A 15 -11.97 -10.03 14.26
CA GLN A 15 -10.63 -9.81 14.81
C GLN A 15 -10.23 -8.33 14.78
N THR A 16 -9.36 -7.91 15.71
CA THR A 16 -8.79 -6.56 15.77
C THR A 16 -7.26 -6.62 15.78
N MET A 17 -6.62 -6.03 14.77
CA MET A 17 -5.17 -5.95 14.64
C MET A 17 -4.68 -4.58 15.11
N ARG A 18 -3.81 -4.55 16.13
CA ARG A 18 -3.28 -3.32 16.74
C ARG A 18 -1.78 -3.22 16.52
N GLY A 19 -1.30 -2.01 16.30
CA GLY A 19 0.14 -1.77 16.20
C GLY A 19 0.51 -0.42 15.61
N HIS A 20 -0.24 0.07 14.63
CA HIS A 20 -0.06 1.43 14.12
C HIS A 20 -0.23 2.48 15.23
N THR A 21 0.60 3.51 15.22
CA THR A 21 0.60 4.59 16.24
C THR A 21 -0.09 5.86 15.77
N HIS A 22 -0.62 5.86 14.55
CA HIS A 22 -1.45 6.92 13.97
C HIS A 22 -2.58 6.30 13.13
N TRP A 23 -3.42 7.14 12.54
CA TRP A 23 -4.49 6.74 11.61
C TRP A 23 -4.00 5.73 10.58
N VAL A 24 -4.73 4.62 10.47
CA VAL A 24 -4.59 3.64 9.39
C VAL A 24 -5.41 4.17 8.23
N THR A 25 -4.77 4.40 7.09
CA THR A 25 -5.39 5.15 5.98
C THR A 25 -5.81 4.27 4.83
N ASP A 26 -5.19 3.11 4.65
CA ASP A 26 -5.50 2.19 3.55
C ASP A 26 -5.15 0.74 3.89
N VAL A 27 -5.73 -0.20 3.14
CA VAL A 27 -5.54 -1.63 3.26
C VAL A 27 -5.61 -2.32 1.90
N VAL A 28 -4.73 -3.30 1.67
CA VAL A 28 -4.76 -4.16 0.48
C VAL A 28 -4.68 -5.63 0.87
N HIS A 29 -5.47 -6.47 0.20
CA HIS A 29 -5.30 -7.93 0.28
C HIS A 29 -4.12 -8.37 -0.57
N LEU A 30 -3.29 -9.26 -0.02
CA LEU A 30 -2.29 -9.97 -0.81
C LEU A 30 -2.90 -11.21 -1.49
N PRO A 31 -2.28 -11.72 -2.57
CA PRO A 31 -2.79 -12.90 -3.26
C PRO A 31 -2.89 -14.11 -2.32
N GLY A 32 -3.93 -14.91 -2.50
CA GLY A 32 -4.21 -16.09 -1.67
C GLY A 32 -5.03 -15.79 -0.41
N GLY A 33 -5.39 -14.53 -0.15
CA GLY A 33 -6.43 -14.16 0.82
C GLY A 33 -6.07 -14.34 2.31
N ARG A 34 -4.88 -14.86 2.63
CA ARG A 34 -4.43 -15.10 4.02
C ARG A 34 -3.79 -13.88 4.69
N HIS A 35 -3.40 -12.89 3.89
CA HIS A 35 -2.66 -11.73 4.39
C HIS A 35 -3.23 -10.43 3.85
N ILE A 36 -3.13 -9.39 4.67
CA ILE A 36 -3.36 -8.01 4.26
C ILE A 36 -2.13 -7.17 4.56
N MET A 37 -1.97 -6.08 3.84
CA MET A 37 -1.05 -5.00 4.22
C MET A 37 -1.86 -3.75 4.52
N THR A 38 -1.53 -3.05 5.60
CA THR A 38 -2.10 -1.75 5.97
C THR A 38 -1.03 -0.66 5.88
N CYS A 39 -1.44 0.59 5.68
CA CYS A 39 -0.55 1.73 5.80
C CYS A 39 -1.10 2.78 6.76
N SER A 40 -0.22 3.64 7.27
CA SER A 40 -0.57 4.63 8.27
C SER A 40 0.23 5.91 8.12
N LEU A 41 -0.34 6.99 8.66
CA LEU A 41 0.36 8.25 8.88
C LEU A 41 1.49 8.16 9.92
N ASP A 42 1.67 7.02 10.60
CA ASP A 42 2.87 6.75 11.39
C ASP A 42 4.12 6.45 10.52
N GLY A 43 3.99 6.53 9.20
CA GLY A 43 5.05 6.33 8.22
C GLY A 43 5.37 4.87 7.92
N SER A 44 4.54 3.93 8.38
CA SER A 44 4.77 2.49 8.18
C SER A 44 3.72 1.80 7.33
N LEU A 45 4.14 0.71 6.69
CA LEU A 45 3.24 -0.35 6.22
C LEU A 45 3.38 -1.55 7.16
N ARG A 46 2.29 -2.27 7.43
CA ARG A 46 2.32 -3.49 8.26
C ARG A 46 1.66 -4.65 7.53
N LEU A 47 2.34 -5.79 7.53
CA LEU A 47 1.86 -7.05 6.97
C LEU A 47 1.21 -7.88 8.08
N TRP A 48 -0.01 -8.35 7.84
CA TRP A 48 -0.78 -9.10 8.83
C TRP A 48 -1.16 -10.49 8.33
N ASP A 49 -1.14 -11.45 9.25
CA ASP A 49 -1.71 -12.78 9.10
C ASP A 49 -3.17 -12.76 9.58
N LEU A 50 -4.13 -12.99 8.67
CA LEU A 50 -5.56 -12.96 9.01
C LEU A 50 -6.03 -14.19 9.80
N GLU A 51 -5.26 -15.28 9.78
CA GLU A 51 -5.58 -16.49 10.55
C GLU A 51 -5.13 -16.31 12.01
N ARG A 52 -3.96 -15.70 12.20
CA ARG A 52 -3.39 -15.47 13.54
C ARG A 52 -3.81 -14.14 14.17
N GLY A 53 -4.24 -13.16 13.38
CA GLY A 53 -4.50 -11.79 13.84
C GLY A 53 -3.27 -11.04 14.29
N ALA A 54 -2.11 -11.42 13.77
CA ALA A 54 -0.83 -10.94 14.23
C ALA A 54 -0.04 -10.33 13.08
N GLN A 55 0.79 -9.35 13.41
CA GLN A 55 1.74 -8.79 12.47
C GLN A 55 2.82 -9.81 12.13
N ILE A 56 3.23 -9.85 10.86
CA ILE A 56 4.34 -10.68 10.38
C ILE A 56 5.62 -9.86 10.28
N GLY A 57 6.50 -10.02 11.26
CA GLY A 57 7.79 -9.32 11.32
C GLY A 57 7.64 -7.83 11.59
N ASP A 58 8.68 -7.05 11.33
CA ASP A 58 8.71 -5.61 11.62
C ASP A 58 7.86 -4.79 10.64
N ASP A 59 7.61 -3.54 11.00
CA ASP A 59 6.93 -2.57 10.16
C ASP A 59 7.84 -2.13 8.99
N TRP A 60 7.24 -1.88 7.83
CA TRP A 60 7.98 -1.57 6.62
C TRP A 60 8.11 -0.07 6.51
N ARG A 61 9.36 0.40 6.55
CA ARG A 61 9.74 1.80 6.48
C ARG A 61 10.87 1.99 5.48
N ASP A 62 11.02 3.23 5.02
CA ASP A 62 12.05 3.58 4.04
C ASP A 62 12.98 4.70 4.51
N GLY A 63 12.97 4.97 5.83
CA GLY A 63 13.83 5.94 6.52
C GLY A 63 13.25 7.35 6.66
N TYR A 64 12.13 7.66 5.99
CA TYR A 64 11.45 8.96 6.10
C TYR A 64 10.36 8.91 7.16
N HIS A 65 10.76 8.87 8.44
CA HIS A 65 9.85 8.64 9.56
C HIS A 65 8.74 9.70 9.71
N ASP A 66 8.98 10.93 9.27
CA ASP A 66 8.01 12.02 9.31
C ASP A 66 7.07 12.04 8.10
N ASP A 67 7.29 11.17 7.11
CA ASP A 67 6.42 11.05 5.95
C ASP A 67 5.40 9.93 6.17
N GLY A 68 4.20 10.32 6.58
CA GLY A 68 3.06 9.42 6.67
C GLY A 68 2.75 8.73 5.33
N VAL A 69 2.02 7.62 5.38
CA VAL A 69 1.57 6.92 4.17
C VAL A 69 0.06 7.05 4.08
N TRP A 70 -0.43 7.61 2.98
CA TRP A 70 -1.85 7.91 2.79
C TRP A 70 -2.59 6.82 2.00
N SER A 71 -1.97 6.29 0.95
CA SER A 71 -2.61 5.36 0.01
C SER A 71 -1.72 4.18 -0.36
N MET A 72 -2.33 3.09 -0.81
CA MET A 72 -1.65 1.90 -1.31
C MET A 72 -2.33 1.31 -2.55
N ALA A 73 -1.55 0.60 -3.37
CA ALA A 73 -2.10 -0.25 -4.42
C ALA A 73 -1.21 -1.47 -4.67
N LEU A 74 -1.80 -2.66 -4.72
CA LEU A 74 -1.11 -3.90 -5.06
C LEU A 74 -1.05 -4.07 -6.59
N SER A 75 0.14 -4.41 -7.10
CA SER A 75 0.32 -4.80 -8.51
C SER A 75 -0.49 -6.06 -8.85
N PRO A 76 -0.94 -6.25 -10.11
CA PRO A 76 -1.77 -7.41 -10.48
C PRO A 76 -1.11 -8.77 -10.22
N ASN A 77 0.22 -8.83 -10.29
CA ASN A 77 0.98 -10.06 -10.00
C ASN A 77 1.27 -10.27 -8.50
N GLY A 78 0.88 -9.31 -7.66
CA GLY A 78 1.04 -9.35 -6.20
C GLY A 78 2.48 -9.23 -5.68
N LYS A 79 3.47 -8.97 -6.54
CA LYS A 79 4.89 -8.92 -6.15
C LYS A 79 5.33 -7.55 -5.67
N THR A 80 4.60 -6.51 -6.07
CA THR A 80 4.91 -5.12 -5.75
C THR A 80 3.71 -4.42 -5.14
N VAL A 81 3.94 -3.63 -4.09
CA VAL A 81 2.96 -2.66 -3.58
C VAL A 81 3.48 -1.26 -3.88
N ALA A 82 2.61 -0.39 -4.36
CA ALA A 82 2.84 1.05 -4.43
C ALA A 82 2.26 1.69 -3.16
N SER A 83 2.96 2.66 -2.58
CA SER A 83 2.42 3.48 -1.50
C SER A 83 2.63 4.97 -1.75
N GLY A 84 1.65 5.77 -1.35
CA GLY A 84 1.63 7.23 -1.54
C GLY A 84 1.93 7.96 -0.25
N SER A 85 2.80 8.98 -0.33
CA SER A 85 3.12 9.89 0.76
C SER A 85 1.91 10.67 1.25
N GLY A 86 1.82 10.87 2.57
CA GLY A 86 0.91 11.75 3.27
C GLY A 86 1.49 13.13 3.56
N SER A 87 2.59 13.51 2.90
CA SER A 87 3.32 14.76 3.11
C SER A 87 3.36 15.60 1.83
N MET A 88 3.76 16.87 1.99
CA MET A 88 3.92 17.84 0.90
C MET A 88 5.07 17.53 -0.07
N ASN A 89 5.81 16.43 0.16
CA ASN A 89 6.87 15.96 -0.74
C ASN A 89 6.38 14.91 -1.77
N GLY A 90 5.09 14.53 -1.72
CA GLY A 90 4.37 13.84 -2.80
C GLY A 90 5.11 12.67 -3.44
N THR A 91 5.64 11.76 -2.64
CA THR A 91 6.41 10.62 -3.17
C THR A 91 5.55 9.35 -3.30
N VAL A 92 5.67 8.66 -4.43
CA VAL A 92 5.19 7.27 -4.59
C VAL A 92 6.36 6.31 -4.39
N ARG A 93 6.18 5.28 -3.55
CA ARG A 93 7.18 4.26 -3.26
C ARG A 93 6.73 2.93 -3.83
N LEU A 94 7.63 2.20 -4.49
CA LEU A 94 7.39 0.82 -4.91
C LEU A 94 8.14 -0.11 -3.98
N TRP A 95 7.43 -1.09 -3.41
CA TRP A 95 7.93 -2.05 -2.43
C TRP A 95 7.91 -3.44 -3.03
N ASN A 96 9.02 -4.17 -2.97
CA ASN A 96 9.03 -5.59 -3.29
C ASN A 96 8.50 -6.38 -2.10
N VAL A 97 7.40 -7.13 -2.30
CA VAL A 97 6.71 -7.83 -1.22
C VAL A 97 7.59 -8.92 -0.59
N LYS A 98 8.33 -9.67 -1.41
CA LYS A 98 9.19 -10.76 -0.94
C LYS A 98 10.41 -10.24 -0.19
N LYS A 99 11.04 -9.17 -0.69
CA LYS A 99 12.25 -8.57 -0.12
C LYS A 99 11.97 -7.61 1.03
N ARG A 100 10.71 -7.15 1.18
CA ARG A 100 10.28 -6.17 2.20
C ARG A 100 11.06 -4.86 2.14
N LYS A 101 11.35 -4.40 0.92
CA LYS A 101 12.19 -3.22 0.68
C LYS A 101 11.64 -2.37 -0.44
N VAL A 102 11.87 -1.06 -0.34
CA VAL A 102 11.66 -0.12 -1.44
C VAL A 102 12.63 -0.46 -2.58
N ILE A 103 12.10 -0.55 -3.79
CA ILE A 103 12.84 -0.83 -5.02
C ILE A 103 12.84 0.35 -6.00
N ALA A 104 11.91 1.29 -5.85
CA ALA A 104 11.90 2.53 -6.63
C ALA A 104 11.09 3.61 -5.91
N ARG A 105 11.36 4.87 -6.26
CA ARG A 105 10.55 6.03 -5.87
C ARG A 105 10.21 6.84 -7.10
N CYS A 106 8.98 7.32 -7.17
CA CYS A 106 8.54 8.28 -8.16
C CYS A 106 8.29 9.61 -7.46
N THR A 107 9.02 10.64 -7.88
CA THR A 107 8.99 11.98 -7.30
C THR A 107 8.27 12.95 -8.22
N GLY A 108 7.82 14.05 -7.65
CA GLY A 108 7.41 15.22 -8.41
C GLY A 108 6.02 15.74 -8.05
N HIS A 109 5.17 14.93 -7.41
CA HIS A 109 4.01 15.53 -6.74
C HIS A 109 4.50 16.46 -5.62
N THR A 110 3.75 17.52 -5.38
CA THR A 110 4.09 18.55 -4.38
C THR A 110 3.10 18.57 -3.22
N ASP A 111 2.26 17.54 -3.11
CA ASP A 111 1.31 17.36 -2.04
C ASP A 111 0.96 15.87 -1.84
N VAL A 112 0.13 15.56 -0.84
CA VAL A 112 -0.36 14.24 -0.47
C VAL A 112 -0.75 13.42 -1.70
N VAL A 113 -0.24 12.20 -1.81
CA VAL A 113 -0.66 11.23 -2.83
C VAL A 113 -1.93 10.53 -2.34
N TYR A 114 -3.06 11.06 -2.79
CA TYR A 114 -4.37 10.68 -2.30
C TYR A 114 -4.81 9.27 -2.69
N ALA A 115 -4.52 8.84 -3.93
CA ALA A 115 -4.85 7.48 -4.37
C ALA A 115 -3.86 6.96 -5.41
N LEU A 116 -3.80 5.63 -5.51
CA LEU A 116 -2.95 4.90 -6.42
C LEU A 116 -3.74 3.81 -7.14
N CYS A 117 -3.38 3.51 -8.38
CA CYS A 117 -3.83 2.28 -9.04
C CYS A 117 -2.77 1.73 -9.99
N TRP A 118 -2.77 0.42 -10.15
CA TRP A 118 -1.98 -0.25 -11.19
C TRP A 118 -2.86 -0.49 -12.41
N ASN A 119 -2.27 -0.43 -13.60
CA ASN A 119 -2.95 -0.98 -14.77
C ASN A 119 -2.93 -2.53 -14.74
N GLY A 120 -3.79 -3.17 -15.53
CA GLY A 120 -3.92 -4.63 -15.55
C GLY A 120 -2.66 -5.38 -15.98
N TYR A 121 -1.75 -4.73 -16.72
CA TYR A 121 -0.48 -5.31 -17.14
C TYR A 121 0.62 -5.24 -16.07
N GLY A 122 0.47 -4.35 -15.08
CA GLY A 122 1.46 -4.17 -14.01
C GLY A 122 2.72 -3.39 -14.44
N ASP A 123 2.74 -2.78 -15.63
CA ASP A 123 3.85 -1.97 -16.13
C ASP A 123 3.73 -0.49 -15.74
N ARG A 124 2.58 -0.08 -15.20
CA ARG A 124 2.28 1.31 -14.84
C ARG A 124 1.60 1.42 -13.49
N VAL A 125 1.98 2.46 -12.74
CA VAL A 125 1.24 2.94 -11.58
C VAL A 125 0.77 4.37 -11.85
N ALA A 126 -0.52 4.62 -11.67
CA ALA A 126 -1.09 5.96 -11.68
C ALA A 126 -1.25 6.46 -10.24
N SER A 127 -1.03 7.75 -10.05
CA SER A 127 -1.21 8.46 -8.78
C SER A 127 -2.02 9.73 -9.00
N ILE A 128 -2.83 10.08 -8.00
CA ILE A 128 -3.48 11.39 -7.92
C ILE A 128 -3.06 12.06 -6.62
N SER A 129 -2.92 13.38 -6.64
CA SER A 129 -2.44 14.16 -5.50
C SER A 129 -3.27 15.40 -5.26
N TRP A 130 -3.19 15.91 -4.03
CA TRP A 130 -3.75 17.20 -3.65
C TRP A 130 -3.09 18.38 -4.36
N ASP A 131 -1.96 18.16 -5.05
CA ASP A 131 -1.36 19.14 -5.96
C ASP A 131 -2.18 19.42 -7.24
N GLY A 132 -3.36 18.79 -7.36
CA GLY A 132 -4.27 18.95 -8.48
C GLY A 132 -3.90 18.13 -9.72
N THR A 133 -2.93 17.22 -9.61
CA THR A 133 -2.43 16.46 -10.76
C THR A 133 -2.65 14.95 -10.62
N ALA A 134 -2.83 14.31 -11.78
CA ALA A 134 -2.71 12.87 -11.95
C ALA A 134 -1.41 12.57 -12.72
N ARG A 135 -0.67 11.54 -12.31
CA ARG A 135 0.59 11.14 -12.95
C ARG A 135 0.63 9.64 -13.19
N VAL A 136 1.26 9.23 -14.28
CA VAL A 136 1.45 7.82 -14.64
C VAL A 136 2.95 7.54 -14.68
N HIS A 137 3.38 6.52 -13.95
CA HIS A 137 4.78 6.15 -13.82
C HIS A 137 5.03 4.78 -14.43
N LEU A 138 6.06 4.67 -15.28
CA LEU A 138 6.50 3.40 -15.86
C LEU A 138 7.33 2.62 -14.83
N THR A 139 7.04 1.33 -14.65
CA THR A 139 7.69 0.51 -13.62
C THR A 139 8.88 -0.29 -14.17
N HIS A 140 8.83 -0.73 -15.43
CA HIS A 140 9.89 -1.56 -16.03
C HIS A 140 11.25 -0.87 -16.15
N GLN A 141 11.30 0.42 -16.49
CA GLN A 141 12.56 1.17 -16.63
C GLN A 141 13.28 1.34 -15.29
N ASN A 142 12.53 1.35 -14.18
CA ASN A 142 13.07 1.54 -12.85
C ASN A 142 13.52 0.23 -12.19
N LEU A 143 12.89 -0.90 -12.54
CA LEU A 143 13.23 -2.21 -11.97
C LEU A 143 14.50 -2.81 -12.57
N GLN A 144 14.73 -2.69 -13.88
CA GLN A 144 15.93 -3.22 -14.53
C GLN A 144 17.22 -2.53 -14.03
N ARG A 145 17.15 -1.22 -13.75
CA ARG A 145 18.31 -0.42 -13.32
C ARG A 145 18.85 -0.81 -11.94
N VAL A 146 18.03 -1.45 -11.11
CA VAL A 146 18.40 -1.90 -9.75
C VAL A 146 18.98 -3.31 -9.78
N GLU A 147 18.48 -4.19 -10.64
CA GLU A 147 19.00 -5.57 -10.77
C GLU A 147 20.42 -5.59 -11.35
N THR A 148 20.77 -4.66 -12.26
CA THR A 148 22.14 -4.60 -12.80
C THR A 148 23.17 -4.09 -11.78
N LYS A 149 22.76 -3.29 -10.78
CA LYS A 149 23.67 -2.72 -9.78
C LYS A 149 24.05 -3.66 -8.64
N THR A 150 23.40 -4.82 -8.53
CA THR A 150 23.69 -5.81 -7.46
C THR A 150 24.54 -6.99 -8.00
N ALA A 151 24.92 -6.96 -9.27
CA ALA A 151 25.67 -8.03 -9.95
C ALA A 151 27.16 -7.69 -10.19
N LEU A 152 27.73 -6.75 -9.43
CA LEU A 152 29.15 -6.37 -9.46
C LEU A 152 29.74 -6.40 -8.05
#